data_AF-A0A2P6NUY3-F1
#
_entry.id   AF-A0A2P6NUY3-F1
#
_cell.length_a   1.000
_cell.length_b   1.000
_cell.length_c   1.000
_cell.angle_alpha   90.00
_cell.angle_beta   90.00
_cell.angle_gamma   90.00
#
_symmetry.space_group_name_H-M   'P 1'
#
loop_
_entity.id
_entity.type
_entity.pdbx_description
1 polymer ?
#
loop_
_entity_poly.entity_id
_entity_poly.type
_entity_poly.pdbx_seq_one_letter_code
_entity_poly.pdbx_strand_id
1 'polypeptide(L)'
;MVPPALPAVWGAPVRFYLRPSCRIHHQRLGHWRMLSDFSSASNALHAARSAEDKASRFYLPYHASPDTLTSKEDELRRHGKLFYYGWSSHSEALRQWCTKPHENGHIDSSRFCTRNLVLSLLREEKKVKLVLAEDSSSTFGKSQREVFEILSRLLPEKIEGIYSFEDAMRSSSPLTSPTSSPKWNGRDVIAKMSDELMHWLMTSKREEREEREKAIGINESISNRGDDHIMSSRGTSLGYEDEVGGRENIRVMSMNLWHGAETTGSKPSDVAKLIETTRAEIVGLQETYSLPLSYAHADLQRRTDNTPFILSALPEGWNMLQQGYPHPHRSCYHPSAILTRLPILEILPKNWGVVLESKGGRPLLFFNVHLPSVPYEPFHLLDIPYEGLPSIKGEADAIASAESTREAYVRDVISCMKETKDKYLARKPLVIVTGDFNEPSHLDWNVMHSIAGYCPHPVRWPVSDALQRADLVDTYRTHNGPSYRDPGFSWCTQTDELSEADHHDRIDMIYVGGESSWKILDSQLIQEEKAISDHRGVLSTLEILRVQ
;
A
#
# COMPACT_ATOMS: atom_id res chain seq x y z
N MET A 1 28.46 -62.97 32.25
CA MET A 1 27.03 -63.23 31.93
C MET A 1 26.77 -62.82 30.48
N VAL A 2 25.72 -63.35 29.87
CA VAL A 2 25.49 -63.42 28.40
C VAL A 2 23.96 -63.37 28.18
N PRO A 3 23.40 -62.79 27.09
CA PRO A 3 23.70 -61.45 26.52
C PRO A 3 22.41 -60.60 26.18
N PRO A 4 22.01 -60.27 24.91
CA PRO A 4 22.03 -58.89 24.36
C PRO A 4 20.70 -58.38 23.71
N ALA A 5 20.68 -57.17 23.11
CA ALA A 5 20.07 -56.87 21.78
C ALA A 5 20.14 -55.37 21.34
N LEU A 6 20.31 -55.16 20.02
CA LEU A 6 19.90 -53.99 19.17
C LEU A 6 18.76 -54.49 18.22
N PRO A 7 18.20 -53.79 17.18
CA PRO A 7 18.36 -52.42 16.65
C PRO A 7 17.06 -51.66 16.15
N ALA A 8 17.22 -50.38 15.75
CA ALA A 8 16.69 -49.66 14.56
C ALA A 8 15.19 -49.38 14.20
N VAL A 9 15.03 -48.30 13.37
CA VAL A 9 14.06 -48.02 12.26
C VAL A 9 13.02 -46.87 12.40
N TRP A 10 13.26 -45.81 11.58
CA TRP A 10 12.39 -44.87 10.81
C TRP A 10 10.86 -44.74 11.04
N GLY A 11 10.37 -43.49 10.93
CA GLY A 11 8.97 -43.16 10.58
C GLY A 11 8.65 -41.65 10.64
N ALA A 12 8.26 -41.03 9.52
CA ALA A 12 7.93 -39.59 9.42
C ALA A 12 6.41 -39.33 9.38
N PRO A 13 5.92 -38.12 9.75
CA PRO A 13 4.56 -37.67 9.47
C PRO A 13 4.51 -36.65 8.31
N VAL A 14 3.65 -36.92 7.32
CA VAL A 14 3.34 -36.03 6.19
C VAL A 14 2.27 -35.01 6.59
N ARG A 15 2.41 -33.74 6.15
CA ARG A 15 1.28 -32.79 6.08
C ARG A 15 1.19 -32.18 4.68
N PHE A 16 0.00 -32.26 4.08
CA PHE A 16 -0.30 -31.67 2.78
C PHE A 16 -0.72 -30.21 2.92
N TYR A 17 -0.15 -29.33 2.08
CA TYR A 17 -0.74 -28.03 1.76
C TYR A 17 -1.64 -28.16 0.53
N LEU A 18 -2.82 -27.53 0.56
CA LEU A 18 -3.68 -27.35 -0.61
C LEU A 18 -3.94 -25.86 -0.83
N ARG A 19 -3.30 -25.27 -1.84
CA ARG A 19 -3.81 -24.07 -2.52
C ARG A 19 -4.88 -24.50 -3.54
N PRO A 20 -6.01 -23.78 -3.68
CA PRO A 20 -6.92 -24.01 -4.79
C PRO A 20 -6.37 -23.39 -6.07
N SER A 21 -6.35 -24.16 -7.16
CA SER A 21 -6.25 -23.61 -8.52
C SER A 21 -7.31 -24.26 -9.40
N CYS A 22 -8.15 -23.45 -10.04
CA CYS A 22 -9.13 -23.93 -10.98
C CYS A 22 -8.45 -24.41 -12.26
N ARG A 23 -8.72 -25.64 -12.70
CA ARG A 23 -8.88 -25.93 -14.14
C ARG A 23 -10.07 -26.83 -14.40
N ILE A 24 -10.95 -26.32 -15.27
CA ILE A 24 -12.05 -27.03 -15.90
C ILE A 24 -11.48 -28.08 -16.86
N HIS A 25 -12.02 -29.29 -16.85
CA HIS A 25 -12.02 -30.17 -18.02
C HIS A 25 -13.36 -30.90 -18.16
N HIS A 26 -14.03 -30.69 -19.28
CA HIS A 26 -15.13 -31.54 -19.74
C HIS A 26 -14.62 -32.96 -20.03
N GLN A 27 -15.45 -33.98 -19.80
CA GLN A 27 -15.86 -34.91 -20.87
C GLN A 27 -17.02 -35.86 -20.50
N ARG A 28 -17.99 -35.92 -21.43
CA ARG A 28 -18.77 -37.10 -21.87
C ARG A 28 -19.71 -37.85 -20.90
N LEU A 29 -20.94 -37.33 -20.85
CA LEU A 29 -22.20 -38.01 -21.22
C LEU A 29 -22.22 -39.55 -21.31
N GLY A 30 -23.14 -40.15 -20.54
CA GLY A 30 -23.82 -41.42 -20.84
C GLY A 30 -25.35 -41.22 -20.75
N HIS A 31 -26.10 -41.73 -21.73
CA HIS A 31 -27.55 -41.53 -21.84
C HIS A 31 -28.37 -42.29 -20.78
N TRP A 32 -29.56 -41.80 -20.43
CA TRP A 32 -30.86 -42.45 -20.73
C TRP A 32 -32.03 -41.43 -20.64
N ARG A 33 -33.11 -41.68 -21.40
CA ARG A 33 -34.38 -40.89 -21.40
C ARG A 33 -35.14 -41.17 -20.07
N MET A 34 -36.06 -40.34 -19.56
CA MET A 34 -37.21 -39.71 -20.23
C MET A 34 -37.94 -38.78 -19.23
N LEU A 35 -38.44 -37.63 -19.68
CA LEU A 35 -39.80 -37.04 -19.45
C LEU A 35 -39.79 -35.51 -19.55
N SER A 36 -40.90 -34.94 -20.03
CA SER A 36 -40.92 -33.69 -20.81
C SER A 36 -41.30 -32.40 -20.06
N ASP A 37 -41.20 -32.37 -18.73
CA ASP A 37 -41.63 -31.21 -17.92
C ASP A 37 -40.49 -30.25 -17.50
N PHE A 38 -39.25 -30.51 -17.95
CA PHE A 38 -38.07 -29.76 -17.51
C PHE A 38 -37.84 -28.40 -18.19
N SER A 39 -38.47 -28.05 -19.31
CA SER A 39 -38.13 -26.80 -20.03
C SER A 39 -38.65 -25.54 -19.32
N SER A 40 -39.85 -25.58 -18.76
CA SER A 40 -40.41 -24.49 -17.95
C SER A 40 -39.66 -24.33 -16.63
N ALA A 41 -39.41 -25.43 -15.92
CA ALA A 41 -38.65 -25.44 -14.67
C ALA A 41 -37.19 -25.03 -14.87
N SER A 42 -36.51 -25.50 -15.93
CA SER A 42 -35.11 -25.15 -16.21
C SER A 42 -34.96 -23.69 -16.64
N ASN A 43 -35.88 -23.16 -17.47
CA ASN A 43 -35.87 -21.73 -17.80
C ASN A 43 -36.19 -20.85 -16.59
N ALA A 44 -37.11 -21.27 -15.71
CA ALA A 44 -37.36 -20.59 -14.45
C ALA A 44 -36.14 -20.63 -13.51
N LEU A 45 -35.47 -21.79 -13.37
CA LEU A 45 -34.22 -21.91 -12.59
C LEU A 45 -33.06 -21.11 -13.20
N HIS A 46 -32.91 -21.07 -14.52
CA HIS A 46 -31.87 -20.25 -15.16
C HIS A 46 -32.18 -18.76 -15.07
N ALA A 47 -33.45 -18.34 -15.21
CA ALA A 47 -33.86 -16.97 -14.98
C ALA A 47 -33.62 -16.56 -13.53
N ALA A 48 -34.06 -17.37 -12.56
CA ALA A 48 -33.83 -17.18 -11.13
C ALA A 48 -32.32 -17.10 -10.82
N ARG A 49 -31.50 -18.07 -11.23
CA ARG A 49 -30.05 -18.03 -11.03
C ARG A 49 -29.38 -16.84 -11.71
N SER A 50 -29.86 -16.41 -12.88
CA SER A 50 -29.34 -15.22 -13.57
C SER A 50 -29.79 -13.89 -12.95
N ALA A 51 -30.80 -13.91 -12.08
CA ALA A 51 -31.26 -12.77 -11.28
C ALA A 51 -30.59 -12.77 -9.89
N GLU A 52 -30.45 -13.94 -9.26
CA GLU A 52 -29.68 -14.17 -8.02
C GLU A 52 -28.23 -13.68 -8.18
N ASP A 53 -27.57 -13.97 -9.31
CA ASP A 53 -26.20 -13.49 -9.57
C ASP A 53 -26.14 -12.00 -9.99
N LYS A 54 -27.27 -11.29 -10.07
CA LYS A 54 -27.34 -9.84 -10.33
C LYS A 54 -27.74 -9.00 -9.13
N ALA A 55 -28.09 -9.63 -8.01
CA ALA A 55 -28.44 -8.91 -6.79
C ALA A 55 -27.22 -8.24 -6.14
N SER A 56 -27.36 -6.97 -5.76
CA SER A 56 -26.43 -6.27 -4.88
C SER A 56 -26.35 -6.95 -3.52
N ARG A 57 -25.16 -6.99 -2.91
CA ARG A 57 -25.03 -7.44 -1.52
C ARG A 57 -25.66 -6.43 -0.57
N PHE A 58 -26.07 -6.88 0.60
CA PHE A 58 -26.59 -6.00 1.65
C PHE A 58 -25.84 -6.20 2.96
N TYR A 59 -25.47 -5.10 3.60
CA TYR A 59 -24.65 -5.11 4.81
C TYR A 59 -25.51 -4.64 5.98
N LEU A 60 -25.67 -5.51 6.97
CA LEU A 60 -26.56 -5.31 8.11
C LEU A 60 -25.78 -5.31 9.41
N PRO A 61 -25.61 -4.15 10.06
CA PRO A 61 -25.21 -4.10 11.45
C PRO A 61 -26.35 -4.64 12.33
N TYR A 62 -26.03 -5.39 13.39
CA TYR A 62 -27.04 -6.03 14.22
C TYR A 62 -26.65 -6.12 15.69
N HIS A 63 -27.61 -5.82 16.57
CA HIS A 63 -27.39 -5.73 18.02
C HIS A 63 -28.44 -6.49 18.87
N ALA A 64 -29.54 -6.95 18.28
CA ALA A 64 -30.59 -7.73 18.94
C ALA A 64 -30.24 -9.24 19.01
N SER A 65 -31.11 -10.07 19.60
CA SER A 65 -30.83 -11.50 19.80
C SER A 65 -30.83 -12.32 18.49
N PRO A 66 -30.20 -13.51 18.47
CA PRO A 66 -30.25 -14.41 17.30
C PRO A 66 -31.66 -14.88 16.93
N ASP A 67 -32.60 -14.91 17.88
CA ASP A 67 -33.99 -15.34 17.64
C ASP A 67 -34.67 -14.43 16.61
N THR A 68 -34.43 -13.11 16.70
CA THR A 68 -34.95 -12.16 15.72
C THR A 68 -34.31 -12.28 14.33
N LEU A 69 -33.11 -12.85 14.21
CA LEU A 69 -32.48 -13.16 12.91
C LEU A 69 -32.95 -14.47 12.29
N THR A 70 -33.47 -15.40 13.08
CA THR A 70 -33.80 -16.76 12.61
C THR A 70 -34.93 -16.74 11.56
N SER A 71 -35.84 -15.77 11.63
CA SER A 71 -36.87 -15.54 10.59
C SER A 71 -36.35 -14.95 9.26
N LYS A 72 -35.05 -14.63 9.20
CA LYS A 72 -34.37 -13.87 8.13
C LYS A 72 -33.07 -14.49 7.65
N GLU A 73 -32.81 -15.69 8.15
CA GLU A 73 -31.63 -16.50 7.90
C GLU A 73 -31.38 -16.74 6.40
N ASP A 74 -32.45 -17.06 5.68
CA ASP A 74 -32.46 -17.37 4.24
C ASP A 74 -32.05 -16.18 3.35
N GLU A 75 -32.36 -14.96 3.76
CA GLU A 75 -31.98 -13.73 3.05
C GLU A 75 -30.50 -13.42 3.31
N LEU A 76 -30.06 -13.55 4.57
CA LEU A 76 -28.66 -13.37 4.99
C LEU A 76 -27.71 -14.36 4.31
N ARG A 77 -28.09 -15.64 4.24
CA ARG A 77 -27.32 -16.72 3.58
C ARG A 77 -27.00 -16.45 2.10
N ARG A 78 -27.85 -15.70 1.37
CA ARG A 78 -27.73 -15.53 -0.09
C ARG A 78 -26.92 -14.31 -0.50
N HIS A 79 -27.18 -13.14 0.12
CA HIS A 79 -26.58 -11.87 -0.29
C HIS A 79 -26.16 -10.95 0.89
N GLY A 80 -26.26 -11.43 2.13
CA GLY A 80 -26.01 -10.63 3.32
C GLY A 80 -24.58 -10.72 3.85
N LYS A 81 -24.09 -9.63 4.44
CA LYS A 81 -23.00 -9.66 5.42
C LYS A 81 -23.47 -9.07 6.74
N LEU A 82 -23.38 -9.85 7.82
CA LEU A 82 -23.84 -9.47 9.15
C LEU A 82 -22.71 -8.83 9.98
N PHE A 83 -22.91 -7.61 10.44
CA PHE A 83 -21.95 -6.93 11.31
C PHE A 83 -22.46 -6.85 12.75
N TYR A 84 -22.02 -7.74 13.64
CA TYR A 84 -22.48 -7.75 15.02
C TYR A 84 -21.74 -6.71 15.87
N TYR A 85 -22.46 -5.94 16.68
CA TYR A 85 -21.85 -4.95 17.59
C TYR A 85 -21.17 -5.64 18.77
N GLY A 86 -19.86 -5.44 18.94
CA GLY A 86 -19.09 -6.11 19.99
C GLY A 86 -19.51 -5.75 21.43
N TRP A 87 -20.10 -4.56 21.63
CA TRP A 87 -20.64 -4.12 22.93
C TRP A 87 -22.05 -4.66 23.22
N SER A 88 -22.71 -5.33 22.26
CA SER A 88 -24.01 -5.95 22.52
C SER A 88 -23.84 -7.15 23.46
N SER A 89 -24.74 -7.27 24.45
CA SER A 89 -24.87 -8.47 25.29
C SER A 89 -25.18 -9.74 24.49
N HIS A 90 -25.63 -9.60 23.24
CA HIS A 90 -25.90 -10.70 22.32
C HIS A 90 -24.74 -10.99 21.36
N SER A 91 -23.63 -10.26 21.41
CA SER A 91 -22.52 -10.36 20.45
C SER A 91 -21.92 -11.76 20.33
N GLU A 92 -21.65 -12.41 21.46
CA GLU A 92 -21.14 -13.77 21.51
C GLU A 92 -22.19 -14.80 21.06
N ALA A 93 -23.46 -14.60 21.42
CA ALA A 93 -24.56 -15.45 20.95
C ALA A 93 -24.77 -15.33 19.42
N LEU A 94 -24.63 -14.13 18.85
CA LEU A 94 -24.67 -13.86 17.42
C LEU A 94 -23.48 -14.51 16.69
N ARG A 95 -22.26 -14.41 17.24
CA ARG A 95 -21.07 -15.09 16.73
C ARG A 95 -21.25 -16.61 16.74
N GLN A 96 -21.71 -17.18 17.85
CA GLN A 96 -21.95 -18.62 17.97
C GLN A 96 -23.02 -19.07 16.97
N TRP A 97 -24.13 -18.32 16.85
CA TRP A 97 -25.15 -18.55 15.83
C TRP A 97 -24.54 -18.56 14.41
N CYS A 98 -23.79 -17.52 14.01
CA CYS A 98 -23.15 -17.44 12.68
C CYS A 98 -22.08 -18.51 12.42
N THR A 99 -21.58 -19.22 13.43
CA THR A 99 -20.48 -20.20 13.27
C THR A 99 -20.93 -21.65 13.35
N LYS A 100 -22.22 -21.94 13.62
CA LYS A 100 -22.77 -23.31 13.69
C LYS A 100 -22.65 -24.05 12.34
N PRO A 101 -21.76 -25.06 12.17
CA PRO A 101 -21.38 -25.56 10.85
C PRO A 101 -22.49 -26.27 10.03
N HIS A 102 -23.58 -26.66 10.68
CA HIS A 102 -24.72 -27.36 10.06
C HIS A 102 -26.02 -26.56 10.10
N GLU A 103 -25.99 -25.37 10.70
CA GLU A 103 -27.08 -24.39 10.67
C GLU A 103 -26.56 -23.17 9.90
N ASN A 104 -25.93 -22.22 10.60
CA ASN A 104 -25.67 -20.87 10.11
C ASN A 104 -24.22 -20.53 9.75
N GLY A 105 -23.31 -21.52 9.78
CA GLY A 105 -21.88 -21.42 9.45
C GLY A 105 -21.52 -20.98 8.03
N HIS A 106 -22.51 -20.60 7.21
CA HIS A 106 -22.35 -20.05 5.85
C HIS A 106 -22.63 -18.55 5.76
N ILE A 107 -23.10 -17.91 6.83
CA ILE A 107 -23.39 -16.47 6.85
C ILE A 107 -22.07 -15.69 7.04
N ASP A 108 -21.71 -14.89 6.05
CA ASP A 108 -20.56 -13.97 6.15
C ASP A 108 -20.83 -12.95 7.26
N SER A 109 -19.98 -12.93 8.29
CA SER A 109 -20.16 -12.09 9.46
C SER A 109 -18.85 -11.51 9.98
N SER A 110 -18.93 -10.37 10.67
CA SER A 110 -17.77 -9.64 11.20
C SER A 110 -18.18 -8.77 12.40
N ARG A 111 -17.23 -8.41 13.28
CA ARG A 111 -17.50 -7.39 14.31
C ARG A 111 -17.72 -6.05 13.63
N PHE A 112 -18.79 -5.33 13.96
CA PHE A 112 -19.02 -3.96 13.48
C PHE A 112 -17.96 -3.01 14.05
N CYS A 113 -17.18 -2.42 13.15
CA CYS A 113 -16.46 -1.17 13.34
C CYS A 113 -16.27 -0.53 11.96
N THR A 114 -16.03 0.78 11.91
CA THR A 114 -15.91 1.54 10.63
C THR A 114 -14.85 0.93 9.71
N ARG A 115 -13.70 0.50 10.26
CA ARG A 115 -12.64 -0.19 9.52
C ARG A 115 -13.13 -1.49 8.87
N ASN A 116 -13.75 -2.40 9.63
CA ASN A 116 -14.23 -3.67 9.08
C ASN A 116 -15.34 -3.47 8.04
N LEU A 117 -16.23 -2.50 8.26
CA LEU A 117 -17.29 -2.14 7.32
C LEU A 117 -16.69 -1.68 5.99
N VAL A 118 -15.73 -0.75 6.04
CA VAL A 118 -15.12 -0.18 4.83
C VAL A 118 -14.20 -1.17 4.13
N LEU A 119 -13.35 -1.92 4.84
CA LEU A 119 -12.55 -2.98 4.24
C LEU A 119 -13.41 -4.02 3.53
N SER A 120 -14.61 -4.30 4.04
CA SER A 120 -15.56 -5.19 3.38
C SER A 120 -16.16 -4.52 2.13
N LEU A 121 -16.70 -3.30 2.22
CA LEU A 121 -17.23 -2.51 1.09
C LEU A 121 -16.23 -2.37 -0.07
N LEU A 122 -14.94 -2.21 0.25
CA LEU A 122 -13.87 -2.05 -0.72
C LEU A 122 -13.53 -3.35 -1.47
N ARG A 123 -13.69 -4.49 -0.80
CA ARG A 123 -13.48 -5.85 -1.36
C ARG A 123 -14.66 -6.33 -2.20
N GLU A 124 -15.85 -5.74 -2.06
CA GLU A 124 -17.01 -6.14 -2.88
C GLU A 124 -16.85 -5.70 -4.34
N GLU A 125 -17.06 -6.64 -5.26
CA GLU A 125 -17.06 -6.35 -6.70
C GLU A 125 -18.38 -5.69 -7.14
N LYS A 126 -19.49 -6.05 -6.49
CA LYS A 126 -20.85 -5.55 -6.75
C LYS A 126 -21.15 -4.35 -5.84
N LYS A 127 -22.15 -3.53 -6.21
CA LYS A 127 -22.65 -2.49 -5.30
C LYS A 127 -23.28 -3.11 -4.05
N VAL A 128 -23.27 -2.32 -2.96
CA VAL A 128 -23.73 -2.73 -1.64
C VAL A 128 -24.85 -1.82 -1.15
N LYS A 129 -25.92 -2.44 -0.63
CA LYS A 129 -26.98 -1.79 0.13
C LYS A 129 -26.55 -1.70 1.60
N LEU A 130 -26.47 -0.50 2.16
CA LEU A 130 -26.23 -0.32 3.60
C LEU A 130 -27.58 -0.35 4.33
N VAL A 131 -27.76 -1.29 5.25
CA VAL A 131 -29.04 -1.52 5.93
C VAL A 131 -28.94 -1.03 7.36
N LEU A 132 -29.87 -0.17 7.79
CA LEU A 132 -29.91 0.32 9.17
C LEU A 132 -30.34 -0.80 10.14
N ALA A 133 -29.72 -0.84 11.31
CA ALA A 133 -29.99 -1.79 12.39
C ALA A 133 -31.24 -1.42 13.22
N GLU A 134 -31.66 -0.17 13.14
CA GLU A 134 -32.81 0.39 13.85
C GLU A 134 -33.44 1.50 12.99
N ASP A 135 -34.63 1.95 13.35
CA ASP A 135 -35.33 3.04 12.67
C ASP A 135 -34.57 4.37 12.80
N SER A 136 -34.50 5.15 11.71
CA SER A 136 -33.80 6.45 11.67
C SER A 136 -34.45 7.57 12.52
N SER A 137 -35.55 7.28 13.22
CA SER A 137 -36.11 8.13 14.27
C SER A 137 -35.36 8.00 15.60
N SER A 138 -34.74 6.84 15.89
CA SER A 138 -33.94 6.62 17.10
C SER A 138 -32.62 7.41 17.06
N THR A 139 -32.07 7.75 18.23
CA THR A 139 -30.76 8.42 18.32
C THR A 139 -29.64 7.56 17.70
N PHE A 140 -29.69 6.25 17.92
CA PHE A 140 -28.72 5.31 17.38
C PHE A 140 -28.86 5.14 15.86
N GLY A 141 -30.09 5.01 15.36
CA GLY A 141 -30.38 4.95 13.92
C GLY A 141 -29.97 6.21 13.16
N LYS A 142 -30.07 7.40 13.79
CA LYS A 142 -29.57 8.67 13.24
C LYS A 142 -28.05 8.68 13.08
N SER A 143 -27.30 8.40 14.14
CA SER A 143 -25.83 8.38 14.07
C SER A 143 -25.30 7.29 13.13
N GLN A 144 -25.95 6.12 13.08
CA GLN A 144 -25.61 5.07 12.12
C GLN A 144 -25.87 5.53 10.67
N ARG A 145 -26.98 6.23 10.42
CA ARG A 145 -27.30 6.82 9.12
C ARG A 145 -26.29 7.88 8.71
N GLU A 146 -25.86 8.76 9.60
CA GLU A 146 -24.84 9.78 9.32
C GLU A 146 -23.52 9.16 8.85
N VAL A 147 -23.05 8.11 9.53
CA VAL A 147 -21.87 7.32 9.10
C VAL A 147 -22.09 6.75 7.70
N PHE A 148 -23.25 6.14 7.44
CA PHE A 148 -23.56 5.57 6.13
C PHE A 148 -23.68 6.62 5.02
N GLU A 149 -24.17 7.82 5.32
CA GLU A 149 -24.25 8.95 4.37
C GLU A 149 -22.86 9.54 4.08
N ILE A 150 -21.92 9.51 5.03
CA ILE A 150 -20.51 9.85 4.80
C ILE A 150 -19.88 8.80 3.88
N LEU A 151 -20.04 7.51 4.19
CA LEU A 151 -19.53 6.42 3.34
C LEU A 151 -20.10 6.47 1.92
N SER A 152 -21.40 6.76 1.76
CA SER A 152 -22.06 6.90 0.46
C SER A 152 -21.50 8.05 -0.38
N ARG A 153 -20.97 9.10 0.27
CA ARG A 153 -20.28 10.22 -0.39
C ARG A 153 -18.83 9.91 -0.74
N LEU A 154 -18.14 9.11 0.09
CA LEU A 154 -16.75 8.71 -0.13
C LEU A 154 -16.59 7.56 -1.14
N LEU A 155 -17.58 6.67 -1.23
CA LEU A 155 -17.58 5.46 -2.08
C LEU A 155 -18.85 5.35 -2.94
N PRO A 156 -19.20 6.37 -3.75
CA PRO A 156 -20.44 6.41 -4.53
C PRO A 156 -20.51 5.31 -5.62
N GLU A 157 -19.37 4.74 -6.02
CA GLU A 157 -19.28 3.60 -6.93
C GLU A 157 -19.49 2.25 -6.23
N LYS A 158 -19.29 2.16 -4.91
CA LYS A 158 -19.52 0.93 -4.13
C LYS A 158 -20.89 0.86 -3.48
N ILE A 159 -21.47 1.98 -3.06
CA ILE A 159 -22.75 1.98 -2.36
C ILE A 159 -23.91 2.20 -3.35
N GLU A 160 -24.96 1.39 -3.24
CA GLU A 160 -26.22 1.55 -3.98
C GLU A 160 -27.11 2.59 -3.30
N GLY A 161 -27.20 2.51 -1.97
CA GLY A 161 -28.01 3.40 -1.14
C GLY A 161 -28.09 2.91 0.30
N ILE A 162 -28.87 3.65 1.10
CA ILE A 162 -29.14 3.35 2.51
C ILE A 162 -30.62 2.94 2.63
N TYR A 163 -30.86 1.85 3.34
CA TYR A 163 -32.15 1.17 3.41
C TYR A 163 -32.56 0.92 4.86
N SER A 164 -33.88 0.89 5.11
CA SER A 164 -34.40 0.21 6.29
C SER A 164 -34.23 -1.30 6.11
N PHE A 165 -34.34 -2.07 7.20
CA PHE A 165 -34.33 -3.53 7.11
C PHE A 165 -35.43 -4.07 6.20
N GLU A 166 -36.65 -3.51 6.27
CA GLU A 166 -37.76 -3.96 5.42
C GLU A 166 -37.54 -3.59 3.93
N ASP A 167 -36.99 -2.41 3.65
CA ASP A 167 -36.79 -1.93 2.29
C ASP A 167 -35.68 -2.69 1.54
N ALA A 168 -34.59 -3.01 2.26
CA ALA A 168 -33.49 -3.79 1.72
C ALA A 168 -33.98 -5.14 1.16
N MET A 169 -34.89 -5.81 1.88
CA MET A 169 -35.43 -7.13 1.53
C MET A 169 -36.55 -7.07 0.48
N ARG A 170 -37.39 -6.03 0.49
CA ARG A 170 -38.46 -5.86 -0.52
C ARG A 170 -37.94 -5.42 -1.91
N SER A 171 -36.65 -5.11 -2.03
CA SER A 171 -36.09 -4.46 -3.23
C SER A 171 -36.81 -3.17 -3.61
N SER A 172 -37.33 -2.44 -2.61
CA SER A 172 -37.87 -1.08 -2.78
C SER A 172 -36.74 -0.07 -3.00
N SER A 173 -37.11 1.16 -3.33
CA SER A 173 -36.16 2.28 -3.44
C SER A 173 -35.47 2.57 -2.11
N PRO A 174 -34.22 3.08 -2.10
CA PRO A 174 -33.54 3.48 -0.86
C PRO A 174 -34.34 4.56 -0.11
N LEU A 175 -34.12 4.63 1.21
CA LEU A 175 -34.82 5.58 2.11
C LEU A 175 -34.71 7.05 1.65
N THR A 176 -33.66 7.36 0.90
CA THR A 176 -33.56 8.56 0.05
C THR A 176 -32.76 8.22 -1.20
N SER A 177 -33.25 8.61 -2.38
CA SER A 177 -32.38 8.82 -3.54
C SER A 177 -31.34 9.91 -3.20
N PRO A 178 -30.09 9.86 -3.70
CA PRO A 178 -29.11 10.92 -3.49
C PRO A 178 -29.50 12.17 -4.30
N THR A 179 -30.41 12.97 -3.73
CA THR A 179 -30.95 14.18 -4.35
C THR A 179 -30.57 15.41 -3.53
N SER A 180 -29.89 16.36 -4.19
CA SER A 180 -29.42 17.64 -3.68
C SER A 180 -28.62 17.57 -2.38
N SER A 181 -27.29 17.66 -2.51
CA SER A 181 -26.41 18.05 -1.41
C SER A 181 -26.95 19.30 -0.72
N PRO A 182 -27.11 19.31 0.63
CA PRO A 182 -27.13 20.57 1.34
C PRO A 182 -25.79 21.26 1.05
N LYS A 183 -25.77 22.59 0.90
CA LYS A 183 -24.53 23.35 0.69
C LYS A 183 -23.70 23.40 1.98
N TRP A 184 -23.14 22.26 2.36
CA TRP A 184 -22.05 22.20 3.32
C TRP A 184 -20.78 22.70 2.64
N ASN A 185 -20.18 23.73 3.22
CA ASN A 185 -18.86 24.19 2.86
C ASN A 185 -17.87 23.04 3.10
N GLY A 186 -17.07 22.67 2.09
CA GLY A 186 -16.19 21.49 2.15
C GLY A 186 -15.16 21.53 3.27
N ARG A 187 -14.84 22.72 3.81
CA ARG A 187 -13.94 22.86 4.97
C ARG A 187 -14.61 22.44 6.29
N ASP A 188 -15.90 22.72 6.47
CA ASP A 188 -16.64 22.38 7.69
C ASP A 188 -16.84 20.86 7.81
N VAL A 189 -16.94 20.17 6.68
CA VAL A 189 -17.07 18.71 6.62
C VAL A 189 -15.74 18.03 6.98
N ILE A 190 -14.62 18.53 6.46
CA ILE A 190 -13.28 18.00 6.79
C ILE A 190 -12.96 18.25 8.28
N ALA A 191 -13.21 19.46 8.78
CA ALA A 191 -12.97 19.82 10.18
C ALA A 191 -13.86 19.09 11.20
N LYS A 192 -15.06 18.63 10.81
CA LYS A 192 -15.88 17.77 11.67
C LYS A 192 -15.57 16.28 11.51
N MET A 193 -15.14 15.84 10.32
CA MET A 193 -14.71 14.46 10.08
C MET A 193 -13.39 14.12 10.77
N SER A 194 -12.51 15.09 11.03
CA SER A 194 -11.39 14.88 11.95
C SER A 194 -11.91 14.66 13.37
N ASP A 195 -12.61 15.64 13.94
CA ASP A 195 -12.70 15.74 15.39
C ASP A 195 -13.59 14.66 16.02
N GLU A 196 -14.78 14.38 15.45
CA GLU A 196 -15.71 13.41 16.04
C GLU A 196 -15.29 11.95 15.74
N LEU A 197 -14.76 11.66 14.54
CA LEU A 197 -14.27 10.32 14.19
C LEU A 197 -12.96 9.99 14.90
N MET A 198 -12.04 10.95 15.03
CA MET A 198 -10.80 10.77 15.79
C MET A 198 -11.07 10.69 17.29
N HIS A 199 -11.99 11.49 17.84
CA HIS A 199 -12.39 11.34 19.24
C HIS A 199 -12.86 9.91 19.51
N TRP A 200 -13.76 9.37 18.67
CA TRP A 200 -14.26 8.00 18.80
C TRP A 200 -13.16 6.93 18.63
N LEU A 201 -12.25 7.08 17.65
CA LEU A 201 -11.12 6.16 17.46
C LEU A 201 -10.14 6.18 18.65
N MET A 202 -9.88 7.36 19.22
CA MET A 202 -8.92 7.55 20.31
C MET A 202 -9.48 7.13 21.68
N THR A 203 -10.78 7.30 21.94
CA THR A 203 -11.43 6.73 23.14
C THR A 203 -11.47 5.19 23.07
N SER A 204 -11.79 4.63 21.89
CA SER A 204 -11.86 3.18 21.68
C SER A 204 -10.53 2.47 21.99
N LYS A 205 -9.39 3.01 21.53
CA LYS A 205 -8.06 2.45 21.83
C LYS A 205 -7.69 2.49 23.31
N ARG A 206 -8.21 3.47 24.07
CA ARG A 206 -7.90 3.61 25.50
C ARG A 206 -8.64 2.57 26.33
N GLU A 207 -9.90 2.33 26.03
CA GLU A 207 -10.71 1.28 26.67
C GLU A 207 -10.14 -0.12 26.36
N GLU A 208 -9.72 -0.38 25.10
CA GLU A 208 -9.08 -1.65 24.72
C GLU A 208 -7.75 -1.92 25.46
N ARG A 209 -6.99 -0.87 25.83
CA ARG A 209 -5.72 -1.03 26.58
C ARG A 209 -5.97 -1.38 28.05
N GLU A 210 -6.90 -0.69 28.71
CA GLU A 210 -7.24 -0.92 30.12
C GLU A 210 -7.93 -2.29 30.35
N GLU A 211 -8.50 -2.90 29.32
CA GLU A 211 -8.98 -4.29 29.32
C GLU A 211 -7.88 -5.32 28.98
N ARG A 212 -6.99 -5.04 27.99
CA ARG A 212 -5.83 -5.91 27.68
C ARG A 212 -4.94 -6.15 28.91
N GLU A 213 -4.66 -5.11 29.69
CA GLU A 213 -3.79 -5.20 30.88
C GLU A 213 -4.41 -6.02 32.04
N LYS A 214 -5.73 -6.25 32.05
CA LYS A 214 -6.41 -7.16 33.00
C LYS A 214 -6.47 -8.61 32.53
N ALA A 215 -6.36 -8.87 31.23
CA ALA A 215 -6.58 -10.19 30.65
C ALA A 215 -5.31 -11.07 30.60
N ILE A 216 -4.11 -10.47 30.66
CA ILE A 216 -2.85 -11.17 30.36
C ILE A 216 -2.14 -11.61 31.66
N GLY A 217 -2.59 -12.76 32.18
CA GLY A 217 -1.80 -13.63 33.04
C GLY A 217 -0.93 -14.59 32.22
N ILE A 218 0.34 -14.70 32.57
CA ILE A 218 1.45 -15.36 31.85
C ILE A 218 1.24 -16.88 31.62
N ASN A 219 1.50 -17.43 30.40
CA ASN A 219 2.73 -18.22 30.10
C ASN A 219 2.93 -18.67 28.62
N GLU A 220 4.17 -19.02 28.28
CA GLU A 220 4.73 -19.23 26.93
C GLU A 220 4.62 -20.67 26.35
N SER A 221 4.78 -20.85 25.02
CA SER A 221 5.97 -21.49 24.38
C SER A 221 5.74 -22.22 23.00
N ILE A 222 6.62 -21.90 22.02
CA ILE A 222 7.39 -22.83 21.11
C ILE A 222 6.61 -23.82 20.17
N SER A 223 6.90 -24.05 18.86
CA SER A 223 7.81 -23.47 17.82
C SER A 223 7.56 -24.09 16.40
N ASN A 224 8.16 -23.50 15.33
CA ASN A 224 8.79 -24.08 14.08
C ASN A 224 8.23 -25.38 13.42
N ARG A 225 8.25 -25.71 12.10
CA ARG A 225 8.71 -25.17 10.76
C ARG A 225 8.08 -26.13 9.68
N GLY A 226 8.30 -26.09 8.35
CA GLY A 226 9.04 -25.25 7.38
C GLY A 226 9.30 -26.04 6.06
N ASP A 227 9.43 -25.32 4.92
CA ASP A 227 10.11 -25.67 3.63
C ASP A 227 9.61 -26.93 2.81
N ASP A 228 9.77 -27.10 1.48
CA ASP A 228 10.47 -26.35 0.41
C ASP A 228 10.00 -26.73 -1.06
N HIS A 229 10.49 -26.00 -2.08
CA HIS A 229 10.78 -26.35 -3.50
C HIS A 229 9.75 -26.29 -4.68
N ILE A 230 9.81 -25.18 -5.43
CA ILE A 230 10.23 -24.99 -6.86
C ILE A 230 9.78 -26.00 -7.96
N MET A 231 9.07 -25.51 -9.00
CA MET A 231 9.53 -25.52 -10.43
C MET A 231 8.60 -24.81 -11.44
N SER A 232 9.23 -24.08 -12.36
CA SER A 232 8.78 -23.29 -13.53
C SER A 232 7.62 -23.85 -14.42
N SER A 233 6.91 -23.10 -15.29
CA SER A 233 7.44 -22.14 -16.29
C SER A 233 6.36 -21.46 -17.18
N ARG A 234 6.82 -20.45 -17.96
CA ARG A 234 6.27 -19.92 -19.24
C ARG A 234 5.06 -18.96 -19.21
N GLY A 235 5.40 -17.67 -19.08
CA GLY A 235 4.72 -16.56 -19.75
C GLY A 235 5.65 -15.96 -20.82
N THR A 236 5.30 -16.21 -22.07
CA THR A 236 5.87 -15.75 -23.35
C THR A 236 6.33 -14.30 -23.43
N SER A 237 7.52 -14.12 -24.03
CA SER A 237 8.10 -12.84 -24.46
C SER A 237 7.27 -12.13 -25.53
N LEU A 238 7.15 -10.80 -25.41
CA LEU A 238 7.02 -9.90 -26.56
C LEU A 238 8.31 -9.08 -26.64
N GLY A 239 8.94 -9.11 -27.81
CA GLY A 239 10.18 -8.38 -28.06
C GLY A 239 9.92 -6.89 -28.17
N TYR A 240 10.80 -6.09 -27.57
CA TYR A 240 10.98 -4.71 -27.97
C TYR A 240 11.96 -4.72 -29.16
N GLU A 241 11.41 -4.65 -30.37
CA GLU A 241 12.17 -4.18 -31.53
C GLU A 241 12.10 -2.65 -31.50
N ASP A 242 13.25 -2.01 -31.34
CA ASP A 242 13.42 -0.59 -31.67
C ASP A 242 13.23 -0.40 -33.20
N GLU A 243 13.02 0.86 -33.60
CA GLU A 243 12.85 1.31 -35.00
C GLU A 243 11.46 1.07 -35.63
N VAL A 244 10.49 1.94 -35.30
CA VAL A 244 10.02 3.02 -36.20
C VAL A 244 9.15 4.01 -35.39
N GLY A 245 9.57 5.29 -35.38
CA GLY A 245 8.66 6.41 -35.09
C GLY A 245 8.80 7.11 -33.73
N GLY A 246 9.58 8.20 -33.69
CA GLY A 246 9.28 9.40 -32.88
C GLY A 246 9.16 9.29 -31.36
N ARG A 247 9.52 8.16 -30.72
CA ARG A 247 9.38 7.96 -29.27
C ARG A 247 10.63 7.27 -28.70
N GLU A 248 10.82 7.43 -27.39
CA GLU A 248 11.91 6.85 -26.63
C GLU A 248 11.37 6.38 -25.28
N ASN A 249 11.64 5.14 -24.89
CA ASN A 249 11.37 4.68 -23.54
C ASN A 249 12.63 4.83 -22.68
N ILE A 250 12.45 5.26 -21.43
CA ILE A 250 13.49 5.30 -20.42
C ILE A 250 13.03 4.58 -19.14
N ARG A 251 13.92 3.77 -18.56
CA ARG A 251 13.68 3.11 -17.27
C ARG A 251 14.47 3.77 -16.15
N VAL A 252 13.78 4.17 -15.09
CA VAL A 252 14.32 4.89 -13.95
C VAL A 252 14.09 4.11 -12.67
N MET A 253 15.14 3.96 -11.86
CA MET A 253 15.11 3.25 -10.58
C MET A 253 15.50 4.19 -9.43
N SER A 254 14.85 4.02 -8.28
CA SER A 254 15.28 4.58 -6.97
C SER A 254 15.46 3.44 -5.98
N MET A 255 16.50 3.46 -5.15
CA MET A 255 16.75 2.42 -4.15
C MET A 255 17.63 2.92 -2.99
N ASN A 256 17.07 2.98 -1.78
CA ASN A 256 17.88 3.09 -0.57
C ASN A 256 18.49 1.70 -0.27
N LEU A 257 19.82 1.65 -0.15
CA LEU A 257 20.56 0.40 0.03
C LEU A 257 20.75 -0.02 1.50
N TRP A 258 20.40 0.82 2.48
CA TRP A 258 20.54 0.54 3.92
C TRP A 258 21.88 -0.09 4.32
N HIS A 259 22.88 0.79 4.40
CA HIS A 259 24.29 0.43 4.56
C HIS A 259 24.87 -0.32 3.36
N GLY A 260 24.66 0.20 2.14
CA GLY A 260 25.27 -0.32 0.92
C GLY A 260 24.91 -1.78 0.61
N ALA A 261 23.71 -2.20 1.05
CA ALA A 261 23.12 -3.54 1.02
C ALA A 261 23.77 -4.59 1.93
N GLU A 262 24.75 -4.20 2.76
CA GLU A 262 25.51 -5.14 3.58
C GLU A 262 24.70 -5.71 4.74
N THR A 263 23.74 -4.96 5.27
CA THR A 263 22.94 -5.38 6.43
C THR A 263 22.02 -6.57 6.12
N THR A 264 21.58 -6.70 4.87
CA THR A 264 20.85 -7.90 4.38
C THR A 264 21.82 -9.04 3.97
N GLY A 265 23.12 -8.86 4.16
CA GLY A 265 24.17 -9.77 3.68
C GLY A 265 24.26 -9.81 2.15
N SER A 266 23.83 -8.75 1.46
CA SER A 266 23.95 -8.60 0.01
C SER A 266 25.24 -7.87 -0.34
N LYS A 267 25.71 -8.01 -1.58
CA LYS A 267 26.98 -7.47 -2.06
C LYS A 267 26.77 -6.39 -3.13
N PRO A 268 27.76 -5.53 -3.40
CA PRO A 268 27.73 -4.60 -4.54
C PRO A 268 27.36 -5.27 -5.89
N SER A 269 27.79 -6.52 -6.10
CA SER A 269 27.45 -7.32 -7.29
C SER A 269 25.96 -7.71 -7.37
N ASP A 270 25.29 -7.86 -6.24
CA ASP A 270 23.87 -8.21 -6.20
C ASP A 270 23.03 -6.98 -6.58
N VAL A 271 23.44 -5.79 -6.11
CA VAL A 271 22.85 -4.49 -6.52
C VAL A 271 23.09 -4.23 -8.02
N ALA A 272 24.29 -4.48 -8.52
CA ALA A 272 24.58 -4.36 -9.96
C ALA A 272 23.69 -5.31 -10.80
N LYS A 273 23.57 -6.57 -10.37
CA LYS A 273 22.67 -7.55 -11.00
C LYS A 273 21.21 -7.12 -10.96
N LEU A 274 20.75 -6.47 -9.89
CA LEU A 274 19.39 -5.91 -9.82
C LEU A 274 19.19 -4.79 -10.86
N ILE A 275 20.14 -3.86 -10.96
CA ILE A 275 20.13 -2.77 -11.96
C ILE A 275 20.09 -3.33 -13.39
N GLU A 276 20.87 -4.38 -13.69
CA GLU A 276 20.83 -5.06 -14.98
C GLU A 276 19.50 -5.79 -15.24
N THR A 277 18.97 -6.50 -14.24
CA THR A 277 17.72 -7.27 -14.35
C THR A 277 16.52 -6.36 -14.56
N THR A 278 16.47 -5.23 -13.86
CA THR A 278 15.47 -4.17 -14.05
C THR A 278 15.70 -3.37 -15.34
N ARG A 279 16.84 -3.54 -16.02
CA ARG A 279 17.23 -2.78 -17.22
C ARG A 279 17.10 -1.26 -17.01
N ALA A 280 17.40 -0.79 -15.80
CA ALA A 280 17.39 0.64 -15.51
C ALA A 280 18.49 1.35 -16.32
N GLU A 281 18.22 2.60 -16.71
CA GLU A 281 19.12 3.43 -17.51
C GLU A 281 19.58 4.67 -16.72
N ILE A 282 18.81 5.05 -15.71
CA ILE A 282 19.18 5.98 -14.65
C ILE A 282 18.76 5.35 -13.32
N VAL A 283 19.65 5.40 -12.32
CA VAL A 283 19.44 4.86 -10.98
C VAL A 283 19.84 5.91 -9.96
N GLY A 284 18.91 6.30 -9.08
CA GLY A 284 19.19 7.00 -7.84
C GLY A 284 19.41 6.00 -6.71
N LEU A 285 20.58 6.06 -6.07
CA LEU A 285 20.93 5.23 -4.92
C LEU A 285 21.05 6.09 -3.67
N GLN A 286 20.56 5.59 -2.54
CA GLN A 286 20.72 6.19 -1.21
C GLN A 286 21.43 5.22 -0.25
N GLU A 287 22.01 5.76 0.82
CA GLU A 287 22.74 5.03 1.87
C GLU A 287 23.77 4.02 1.36
N THR A 288 24.59 4.42 0.39
CA THR A 288 25.53 3.53 -0.31
C THR A 288 26.76 3.11 0.51
N TYR A 289 26.82 3.44 1.80
CA TYR A 289 27.99 3.25 2.66
C TYR A 289 28.02 1.91 3.40
N SER A 290 29.20 1.34 3.60
CA SER A 290 29.39 0.10 4.36
C SER A 290 29.04 0.24 5.85
N LEU A 291 28.77 -0.88 6.51
CA LEU A 291 28.85 -0.95 7.96
C LEU A 291 30.31 -0.77 8.42
N PRO A 292 30.58 -0.15 9.59
CA PRO A 292 31.89 -0.23 10.21
C PRO A 292 32.08 -1.63 10.78
N LEU A 293 33.31 -2.15 10.76
CA LEU A 293 33.66 -3.46 11.34
C LEU A 293 33.45 -3.52 12.87
N SER A 294 33.20 -2.38 13.54
CA SER A 294 32.67 -2.34 14.91
C SER A 294 31.87 -1.06 15.17
N TYR A 295 30.90 -1.13 16.09
CA TYR A 295 30.10 0.02 16.56
C TYR A 295 30.88 1.01 17.46
N ALA A 296 32.19 0.86 17.63
CA ALA A 296 32.98 1.80 18.40
C ALA A 296 33.06 3.16 17.69
N HIS A 297 32.57 4.22 18.35
CA HIS A 297 32.37 5.58 17.79
C HIS A 297 33.58 6.24 17.10
N ALA A 298 34.80 5.67 17.18
CA ALA A 298 36.01 6.19 16.55
C ALA A 298 36.17 5.82 15.06
N ASP A 299 35.59 4.72 14.57
CA ASP A 299 35.79 4.23 13.18
C ASP A 299 34.67 4.61 12.21
N LEU A 300 33.68 5.41 12.65
CA LEU A 300 32.60 5.94 11.79
C LEU A 300 33.12 6.77 10.59
N GLN A 301 34.37 7.23 10.63
CA GLN A 301 35.05 7.95 9.55
C GLN A 301 35.59 7.03 8.43
N ARG A 302 35.48 5.70 8.56
CA ARG A 302 35.99 4.70 7.59
C ARG A 302 34.90 3.80 6.99
N ARG A 303 33.67 4.27 6.91
CA ARG A 303 32.65 3.60 6.09
C ARG A 303 33.05 3.73 4.62
N THR A 304 33.11 2.62 3.90
CA THR A 304 33.48 2.62 2.47
C THR A 304 32.23 2.87 1.66
N ASP A 305 32.26 3.77 0.67
CA ASP A 305 31.16 3.89 -0.27
C ASP A 305 31.18 2.68 -1.21
N ASN A 306 30.08 1.93 -1.30
CA ASN A 306 29.94 0.76 -2.15
C ASN A 306 29.66 1.11 -3.61
N THR A 307 29.32 2.36 -3.94
CA THR A 307 29.01 2.79 -5.32
C THR A 307 30.12 2.47 -6.33
N PRO A 308 31.42 2.69 -6.07
CA PRO A 308 32.49 2.30 -6.99
C PRO A 308 32.56 0.79 -7.24
N PHE A 309 32.23 -0.04 -6.25
CA PHE A 309 32.17 -1.50 -6.42
C PHE A 309 30.93 -1.92 -7.21
N ILE A 310 29.77 -1.29 -6.98
CA ILE A 310 28.56 -1.49 -7.80
C ILE A 310 28.88 -1.13 -9.26
N LEU A 311 29.49 0.04 -9.50
CA LEU A 311 29.92 0.48 -10.83
C LEU A 311 30.90 -0.51 -11.49
N SER A 312 31.87 -1.05 -10.74
CA SER A 312 32.83 -2.03 -11.26
C SER A 312 32.22 -3.40 -11.60
N ALA A 313 31.02 -3.70 -11.07
CA ALA A 313 30.28 -4.92 -11.34
C ALA A 313 29.22 -4.74 -12.45
N LEU A 314 28.94 -3.49 -12.86
CA LEU A 314 28.10 -3.20 -14.02
C LEU A 314 28.90 -3.34 -15.33
N PRO A 315 28.23 -3.57 -16.48
CA PRO A 315 28.87 -3.56 -17.79
C PRO A 315 29.54 -2.21 -18.10
N GLU A 316 30.44 -2.18 -19.09
CA GLU A 316 31.04 -0.92 -19.55
C GLU A 316 29.98 0.10 -20.04
N GLY A 317 30.33 1.39 -19.95
CA GLY A 317 29.49 2.51 -20.40
C GLY A 317 28.55 3.11 -19.35
N TRP A 318 28.64 2.70 -18.08
CA TRP A 318 27.97 3.40 -16.99
C TRP A 318 28.81 4.59 -16.47
N ASN A 319 28.13 5.72 -16.26
CA ASN A 319 28.62 6.92 -15.61
C ASN A 319 28.14 6.98 -14.15
N MET A 320 28.88 7.67 -13.29
CA MET A 320 28.56 7.84 -11.86
C MET A 320 28.75 9.31 -11.44
N LEU A 321 27.74 9.87 -10.76
CA LEU A 321 27.91 11.01 -9.87
C LEU A 321 27.75 10.53 -8.43
N GLN A 322 28.79 10.68 -7.62
CA GLN A 322 28.73 10.50 -6.17
C GLN A 322 28.29 11.83 -5.55
N GLN A 323 27.14 11.86 -4.85
CA GLN A 323 26.53 13.11 -4.38
C GLN A 323 27.11 13.60 -3.06
N GLY A 324 27.66 12.69 -2.25
CA GLY A 324 28.65 12.99 -1.21
C GLY A 324 28.23 14.00 -0.13
N TYR A 325 26.97 13.97 0.31
CA TYR A 325 26.48 14.88 1.34
C TYR A 325 27.05 14.57 2.74
N PRO A 326 27.61 15.57 3.45
CA PRO A 326 27.75 15.48 4.90
C PRO A 326 26.35 15.59 5.53
N HIS A 327 25.95 14.57 6.30
CA HIS A 327 24.66 14.60 7.02
C HIS A 327 24.76 15.59 8.20
N PRO A 328 23.93 16.63 8.31
CA PRO A 328 24.18 17.70 9.27
C PRO A 328 23.90 17.32 10.73
N HIS A 329 23.11 16.27 10.99
CA HIS A 329 22.73 15.87 12.35
C HIS A 329 23.59 14.79 13.00
N ARG A 330 24.58 14.23 12.29
CA ARG A 330 25.52 13.24 12.84
C ARG A 330 26.88 13.42 12.19
N SER A 331 27.97 13.10 12.89
CA SER A 331 29.34 13.14 12.35
C SER A 331 29.63 12.06 11.28
N CYS A 332 28.61 11.59 10.57
CA CYS A 332 28.69 10.51 9.59
C CYS A 332 28.18 10.94 8.21
N TYR A 333 28.80 10.33 7.21
CA TYR A 333 28.58 10.56 5.79
C TYR A 333 27.58 9.51 5.31
N HIS A 334 26.43 9.94 4.77
CA HIS A 334 25.42 9.06 4.18
C HIS A 334 25.45 9.25 2.65
N PRO A 335 26.45 8.69 1.95
CA PRO A 335 26.58 8.84 0.52
C PRO A 335 25.34 8.33 -0.21
N SER A 336 25.06 9.04 -1.30
CA SER A 336 24.04 8.76 -2.29
C SER A 336 24.69 8.96 -3.64
N ALA A 337 24.17 8.31 -4.68
CA ALA A 337 24.78 8.33 -6.00
C ALA A 337 23.75 8.27 -7.12
N ILE A 338 24.16 8.77 -8.28
CA ILE A 338 23.43 8.65 -9.53
C ILE A 338 24.28 7.80 -10.47
N LEU A 339 23.73 6.67 -10.91
CA LEU A 339 24.33 5.81 -11.94
C LEU A 339 23.51 5.94 -13.22
N THR A 340 24.14 6.07 -14.38
CA THR A 340 23.41 6.13 -15.66
C THR A 340 24.23 5.65 -16.85
N ARG A 341 23.55 5.15 -17.89
CA ARG A 341 24.15 4.87 -19.21
C ARG A 341 24.08 6.06 -20.18
N LEU A 342 23.42 7.15 -19.79
CA LEU A 342 23.29 8.35 -20.61
C LEU A 342 24.49 9.29 -20.43
N PRO A 343 24.85 10.10 -21.44
CA PRO A 343 25.86 11.14 -21.30
C PRO A 343 25.45 12.17 -20.24
N ILE A 344 26.34 12.45 -19.29
CA ILE A 344 26.20 13.56 -18.34
C ILE A 344 26.66 14.85 -19.05
N LEU A 345 25.73 15.80 -19.24
CA LEU A 345 25.99 17.11 -19.81
C LEU A 345 26.42 18.14 -18.76
N GLU A 346 25.90 18.03 -17.54
CA GLU A 346 26.16 18.95 -16.43
C GLU A 346 25.94 18.26 -15.09
N ILE A 347 26.76 18.60 -14.09
CA ILE A 347 26.54 18.27 -12.67
C ILE A 347 25.91 19.51 -12.00
N LEU A 348 24.80 19.31 -11.30
CA LEU A 348 24.02 20.42 -10.74
C LEU A 348 24.60 20.93 -9.40
N PRO A 349 24.31 22.19 -9.02
CA PRO A 349 24.72 22.76 -7.73
C PRO A 349 24.46 21.84 -6.54
N LYS A 350 25.42 21.81 -5.61
CA LYS A 350 25.46 20.93 -4.43
C LYS A 350 25.38 19.42 -4.75
N ASN A 351 25.63 19.01 -5.99
CA ASN A 351 25.45 17.64 -6.48
C ASN A 351 24.02 17.10 -6.33
N TRP A 352 23.00 17.99 -6.33
CA TRP A 352 21.59 17.57 -6.24
C TRP A 352 21.12 16.65 -7.38
N GLY A 353 21.82 16.72 -8.52
CA GLY A 353 21.44 16.00 -9.72
C GLY A 353 22.41 16.20 -10.87
N VAL A 354 21.98 15.75 -12.04
CA VAL A 354 22.68 15.87 -13.32
C VAL A 354 21.73 16.28 -14.43
N VAL A 355 22.24 16.95 -15.45
CA VAL A 355 21.58 17.03 -16.75
C VAL A 355 22.13 15.90 -17.62
N LEU A 356 21.24 15.04 -18.11
CA LEU A 356 21.56 13.95 -19.01
C LEU A 356 21.08 14.25 -20.43
N GLU A 357 21.71 13.64 -21.43
CA GLU A 357 21.19 13.61 -22.79
C GLU A 357 20.42 12.30 -23.03
N SER A 358 19.12 12.41 -23.32
CA SER A 358 18.32 11.26 -23.76
C SER A 358 18.77 10.81 -25.16
N LYS A 359 18.43 9.57 -25.57
CA LYS A 359 18.76 9.02 -26.90
C LYS A 359 18.14 9.84 -28.05
N GLY A 360 17.03 10.53 -27.77
CA GLY A 360 16.38 11.51 -28.65
C GLY A 360 16.97 12.92 -28.59
N GLY A 361 18.11 13.15 -27.93
CA GLY A 361 18.81 14.43 -27.86
C GLY A 361 18.11 15.49 -27.00
N ARG A 362 17.22 15.11 -26.09
CA ARG A 362 16.61 16.04 -25.13
C ARG A 362 17.36 16.06 -23.79
N PRO A 363 17.49 17.23 -23.14
CA PRO A 363 17.95 17.31 -21.76
C PRO A 363 16.94 16.63 -20.83
N LEU A 364 17.47 15.82 -19.92
CA LEU A 364 16.75 15.20 -18.83
C LEU A 364 17.42 15.62 -17.53
N LEU A 365 16.72 16.40 -16.71
CA LEU A 365 17.18 16.85 -15.41
C LEU A 365 16.84 15.75 -14.40
N PHE A 366 17.85 15.04 -13.93
CA PHE A 366 17.70 13.95 -12.98
C PHE A 366 18.21 14.36 -11.60
N PHE A 367 17.30 14.40 -10.64
CA PHE A 367 17.59 14.66 -9.23
C PHE A 367 17.49 13.37 -8.43
N ASN A 368 18.37 13.21 -7.46
CA ASN A 368 18.32 12.13 -6.48
C ASN A 368 18.51 12.69 -5.08
N VAL A 369 17.59 12.35 -4.17
CA VAL A 369 17.59 12.85 -2.78
C VAL A 369 17.64 11.71 -1.77
N HIS A 370 18.22 12.02 -0.62
CA HIS A 370 18.04 11.28 0.62
C HIS A 370 17.80 12.35 1.69
N LEU A 371 16.54 12.52 2.11
CA LEU A 371 16.15 13.56 3.06
C LEU A 371 16.33 13.08 4.51
N PRO A 372 16.46 13.99 5.50
CA PRO A 372 16.67 13.60 6.90
C PRO A 372 15.56 12.68 7.45
N SER A 373 15.97 11.62 8.15
CA SER A 373 15.11 10.60 8.74
C SER A 373 14.62 10.92 10.16
N VAL A 374 15.20 11.90 10.83
CA VAL A 374 14.89 12.22 12.24
C VAL A 374 14.50 13.69 12.37
N PRO A 375 13.36 14.03 12.99
CA PRO A 375 12.23 13.15 13.40
C PRO A 375 11.62 12.33 12.25
N TYR A 376 11.04 11.17 12.57
CA TYR A 376 10.14 10.43 11.67
C TYR A 376 8.71 10.55 12.20
N GLU A 377 7.97 11.54 11.67
CA GLU A 377 6.67 11.94 12.20
C GLU A 377 5.60 10.83 12.27
N PRO A 378 5.51 9.87 11.32
CA PRO A 378 4.55 8.76 11.42
C PRO A 378 4.65 7.96 12.71
N PHE A 379 5.87 7.67 13.18
CA PHE A 379 6.07 6.95 14.44
C PHE A 379 5.58 7.78 15.62
N HIS A 380 5.86 9.09 15.62
CA HIS A 380 5.44 10.01 16.69
C HIS A 380 3.92 10.24 16.72
N LEU A 381 3.23 10.14 15.57
CA LEU A 381 1.75 10.13 15.51
C LEU A 381 1.12 8.82 15.99
N LEU A 382 1.86 7.71 15.90
CA LEU A 382 1.42 6.39 16.33
C LEU A 382 1.80 6.04 17.78
N ASP A 383 2.42 6.97 18.52
CA ASP A 383 3.00 6.74 19.85
C ASP A 383 4.12 5.65 19.85
N ILE A 384 4.80 5.43 18.71
CA ILE A 384 5.96 4.54 18.58
C ILE A 384 7.23 5.29 19.03
N PRO A 385 7.99 4.80 20.03
CA PRO A 385 9.19 5.48 20.52
C PRO A 385 10.31 5.52 19.48
N TYR A 386 10.76 6.72 19.09
CA TYR A 386 11.82 6.91 18.11
C TYR A 386 12.75 8.07 18.46
N GLU A 387 14.06 7.81 18.49
CA GLU A 387 15.15 8.78 18.78
C GLU A 387 14.93 9.62 20.07
N GLY A 388 14.14 9.11 21.02
CA GLY A 388 13.83 9.77 22.29
C GLY A 388 12.93 11.01 22.18
N LEU A 389 12.33 11.25 21.01
CA LEU A 389 11.46 12.39 20.73
C LEU A 389 10.01 12.13 21.20
N PRO A 390 9.26 13.16 21.60
CA PRO A 390 7.90 13.01 22.11
C PRO A 390 6.89 12.75 20.98
N SER A 391 5.81 12.04 21.31
CA SER A 391 4.67 11.88 20.42
C SER A 391 4.01 13.21 20.08
N ILE A 392 3.48 13.30 18.85
CA ILE A 392 2.63 14.40 18.37
C ILE A 392 1.17 13.94 18.24
N LYS A 393 0.21 14.88 18.15
CA LYS A 393 -1.22 14.54 18.32
C LYS A 393 -2.15 14.97 17.18
N GLY A 394 -1.64 15.55 16.11
CA GLY A 394 -2.43 15.86 14.93
C GLY A 394 -1.63 16.25 13.70
N GLU A 395 -2.34 16.44 12.58
CA GLU A 395 -1.77 16.83 11.28
C GLU A 395 -0.94 18.11 11.36
N ALA A 396 -1.38 19.12 12.12
CA ALA A 396 -0.67 20.39 12.22
C ALA A 396 0.73 20.25 12.88
N ASP A 397 0.85 19.41 13.92
CA ASP A 397 2.12 19.13 14.57
C ASP A 397 3.06 18.36 13.64
N ALA A 398 2.51 17.39 12.89
CA ALA A 398 3.24 16.58 11.92
C ALA A 398 3.79 17.42 10.77
N ILE A 399 2.96 18.29 10.19
CA ILE A 399 3.39 19.22 9.13
C ILE A 399 4.47 20.17 9.65
N ALA A 400 4.29 20.78 10.83
CA ALA A 400 5.27 21.69 11.39
C ALA A 400 6.63 21.01 11.68
N SER A 401 6.60 19.78 12.19
CA SER A 401 7.81 18.96 12.40
C SER A 401 8.50 18.64 11.08
N ALA A 402 7.74 18.13 10.09
CA ALA A 402 8.25 17.76 8.78
C ALA A 402 8.81 18.96 8.01
N GLU A 403 8.14 20.11 8.06
CA GLU A 403 8.63 21.37 7.50
C GLU A 403 9.95 21.80 8.14
N SER A 404 10.05 21.77 9.48
CA SER A 404 11.29 22.12 10.20
C SER A 404 12.46 21.19 9.85
N THR A 405 12.17 19.95 9.44
CA THR A 405 13.15 18.90 9.16
C THR A 405 13.58 18.87 7.69
N ARG A 406 12.65 19.01 6.74
CA ARG A 406 12.87 18.71 5.31
C ARG A 406 12.65 19.88 4.35
N GLU A 407 11.92 20.92 4.74
CA GLU A 407 11.48 21.97 3.81
C GLU A 407 12.66 22.69 3.12
N ALA A 408 13.73 23.00 3.87
CA ALA A 408 14.90 23.69 3.32
C ALA A 408 15.58 22.92 2.17
N TYR A 409 15.69 21.59 2.29
CA TYR A 409 16.28 20.73 1.26
C TYR A 409 15.41 20.67 0.01
N VAL A 410 14.09 20.49 0.19
CA VAL A 410 13.15 20.40 -0.92
C VAL A 410 12.99 21.74 -1.63
N ARG A 411 13.04 22.86 -0.89
CA ARG A 411 13.10 24.21 -1.45
C ARG A 411 14.35 24.42 -2.31
N ASP A 412 15.52 23.99 -1.82
CA ASP A 412 16.78 24.06 -2.58
C ASP A 412 16.72 23.22 -3.87
N VAL A 413 16.23 21.99 -3.80
CA VAL A 413 16.04 21.10 -4.97
C VAL A 413 15.07 21.73 -5.97
N ILE A 414 13.94 22.28 -5.52
CA ILE A 414 12.94 22.94 -6.37
C ILE A 414 13.51 24.23 -6.99
N SER A 415 14.34 25.00 -6.30
CA SER A 415 15.02 26.18 -6.88
C SER A 415 15.99 25.76 -7.98
N CYS A 416 16.88 24.82 -7.68
CA CYS A 416 17.83 24.26 -8.64
C CYS A 416 17.12 23.66 -9.87
N MET A 417 16.00 22.96 -9.66
CA MET A 417 15.14 22.43 -10.70
C MET A 417 14.57 23.52 -11.60
N LYS A 418 14.03 24.60 -11.03
CA LYS A 418 13.45 25.73 -11.80
C LYS A 418 14.53 26.45 -12.61
N GLU A 419 15.64 26.83 -11.98
CA GLU A 419 16.77 27.50 -12.63
C GLU A 419 17.35 26.65 -13.78
N THR A 420 17.50 25.34 -13.58
CA THR A 420 18.00 24.43 -14.62
C THR A 420 16.95 24.20 -15.71
N LYS A 421 15.66 24.09 -15.36
CA LYS A 421 14.55 23.96 -16.31
C LYS A 421 14.52 25.18 -17.24
N ASP A 422 14.64 26.38 -16.70
CA ASP A 422 14.67 27.62 -17.46
C ASP A 422 15.90 27.70 -18.38
N LYS A 423 17.09 27.32 -17.88
CA LYS A 423 18.33 27.22 -18.67
C LYS A 423 18.17 26.31 -19.90
N TYR A 424 17.44 25.20 -19.78
CA TYR A 424 17.25 24.22 -20.86
C TYR A 424 15.91 24.34 -21.60
N LEU A 425 15.05 25.31 -21.25
CA LEU A 425 13.65 25.43 -21.70
C LEU A 425 13.46 25.30 -23.22
N ALA A 426 14.35 25.90 -24.01
CA ALA A 426 14.30 25.84 -25.48
C ALA A 426 14.40 24.41 -26.06
N ARG A 427 15.01 23.46 -25.32
CA ARG A 427 15.11 22.04 -25.67
C ARG A 427 14.00 21.17 -25.02
N LYS A 428 13.02 21.79 -24.34
CA LYS A 428 11.89 21.15 -23.64
C LYS A 428 12.32 20.05 -22.66
N PRO A 429 12.99 20.39 -21.56
CA PRO A 429 13.59 19.42 -20.66
C PRO A 429 12.54 18.51 -20.02
N LEU A 430 12.88 17.24 -19.85
CA LEU A 430 12.19 16.36 -18.89
C LEU A 430 12.79 16.60 -17.51
N VAL A 431 11.97 16.55 -16.46
CA VAL A 431 12.43 16.56 -15.06
C VAL A 431 12.03 15.25 -14.41
N ILE A 432 12.97 14.64 -13.69
CA ILE A 432 12.75 13.46 -12.87
C ILE A 432 13.41 13.68 -11.51
N VAL A 433 12.67 13.41 -10.43
CA VAL A 433 13.18 13.44 -9.06
C VAL A 433 12.96 12.07 -8.44
N THR A 434 14.03 11.48 -7.91
CA THR A 434 14.05 10.19 -7.23
C THR A 434 14.57 10.36 -5.82
N GLY A 435 14.27 9.42 -4.93
CA GLY A 435 14.87 9.41 -3.61
C GLY A 435 14.12 8.61 -2.58
N ASP A 436 14.78 8.48 -1.44
CA ASP A 436 14.14 8.28 -0.14
C ASP A 436 13.86 9.67 0.46
N PHE A 437 12.58 9.99 0.61
CA PHE A 437 12.14 11.28 1.11
C PHE A 437 11.98 11.29 2.64
N ASN A 438 12.13 10.14 3.31
CA ASN A 438 11.91 9.98 4.76
C ASN A 438 10.59 10.57 5.27
N GLU A 439 9.59 10.65 4.39
CA GLU A 439 8.29 11.26 4.62
C GLU A 439 7.27 10.60 3.66
N PRO A 440 6.10 10.14 4.13
CA PRO A 440 5.10 9.52 3.26
C PRO A 440 4.49 10.54 2.28
N SER A 441 3.79 10.06 1.24
CA SER A 441 3.06 10.98 0.36
C SER A 441 1.75 11.45 1.00
N HIS A 442 1.36 12.72 0.76
CA HIS A 442 0.00 13.21 1.02
C HIS A 442 -1.06 12.46 0.20
N LEU A 443 -0.66 11.79 -0.89
CA LEU A 443 -1.49 10.87 -1.65
C LEU A 443 -1.67 9.52 -0.95
N ASP A 444 -0.75 9.15 -0.05
CA ASP A 444 -0.83 7.94 0.76
C ASP A 444 -1.66 8.19 2.02
N TRP A 445 -1.24 9.15 2.85
CA TRP A 445 -1.88 9.54 4.10
C TRP A 445 -3.13 10.40 3.87
N ASN A 446 -4.10 9.82 3.19
CA ASN A 446 -5.41 10.39 2.91
C ASN A 446 -6.52 9.76 3.79
N VAL A 447 -7.71 10.35 3.75
CA VAL A 447 -8.89 9.91 4.52
C VAL A 447 -9.19 8.42 4.33
N MET A 448 -9.10 7.89 3.11
CA MET A 448 -9.43 6.49 2.83
C MET A 448 -8.36 5.51 3.33
N HIS A 449 -7.08 5.92 3.34
CA HIS A 449 -5.98 5.13 3.88
C HIS A 449 -6.06 5.05 5.42
N SER A 450 -6.41 6.18 6.06
CA SER A 450 -6.72 6.20 7.50
C SER A 450 -7.94 5.33 7.85
N ILE A 451 -9.02 5.40 7.07
CA ILE A 451 -10.21 4.55 7.26
C ILE A 451 -9.90 3.05 7.06
N ALA A 452 -8.98 2.69 6.17
CA ALA A 452 -8.49 1.31 6.02
C ALA A 452 -7.64 0.86 7.23
N GLY A 453 -7.22 1.80 8.08
CA GLY A 453 -6.40 1.57 9.27
C GLY A 453 -4.90 1.56 8.99
N TYR A 454 -4.46 2.16 7.89
CA TYR A 454 -3.04 2.27 7.55
C TYR A 454 -2.36 3.51 8.14
N CYS A 455 -3.10 4.53 8.56
CA CYS A 455 -2.54 5.68 9.29
C CYS A 455 -3.56 6.23 10.32
N PRO A 456 -3.12 6.90 11.40
CA PRO A 456 -4.04 7.34 12.46
C PRO A 456 -5.04 8.39 11.97
N HIS A 457 -4.58 9.33 11.14
CA HIS A 457 -5.40 10.33 10.44
C HIS A 457 -4.71 10.74 9.12
N PRO A 458 -5.42 11.36 8.17
CA PRO A 458 -4.77 12.00 7.03
C PRO A 458 -3.72 13.03 7.48
N VAL A 459 -2.67 13.20 6.67
CA VAL A 459 -1.65 14.24 6.82
C VAL A 459 -1.23 14.71 5.43
N ARG A 460 -1.35 16.02 5.18
CA ARG A 460 -0.85 16.66 3.96
C ARG A 460 0.66 16.89 4.05
N TRP A 461 1.41 15.81 3.96
CA TRP A 461 2.87 15.77 4.04
C TRP A 461 3.55 16.83 3.14
N PRO A 462 4.31 17.78 3.71
CA PRO A 462 4.75 18.99 3.03
C PRO A 462 5.70 18.74 1.84
N VAL A 463 6.55 17.71 1.89
CA VAL A 463 7.53 17.40 0.83
C VAL A 463 6.83 16.98 -0.45
N SER A 464 5.94 16.00 -0.36
CA SER A 464 5.18 15.50 -1.51
C SER A 464 4.20 16.55 -2.05
N ASP A 465 3.62 17.39 -1.19
CA ASP A 465 2.77 18.52 -1.59
C ASP A 465 3.57 19.65 -2.27
N ALA A 466 4.81 19.91 -1.84
CA ALA A 466 5.71 20.87 -2.49
C ALA A 466 6.12 20.41 -3.89
N LEU A 467 6.42 19.12 -4.08
CA LEU A 467 6.75 18.55 -5.39
C LEU A 467 5.53 18.60 -6.34
N GLN A 468 4.33 18.26 -5.86
CA GLN A 468 3.11 18.37 -6.67
C GLN A 468 2.81 19.84 -7.06
N ARG A 469 2.98 20.79 -6.14
CA ARG A 469 2.88 22.23 -6.42
C ARG A 469 3.99 22.79 -7.32
N ALA A 470 5.01 21.98 -7.64
CA ALA A 470 6.08 22.30 -8.57
C ALA A 470 5.90 21.62 -9.94
N ASP A 471 4.67 21.22 -10.27
CA ASP A 471 4.25 20.55 -11.52
C ASP A 471 4.91 19.17 -11.74
N LEU A 472 5.26 18.48 -10.65
CA LEU A 472 5.75 17.11 -10.68
C LEU A 472 4.65 16.11 -10.29
N VAL A 473 4.68 14.95 -10.93
CA VAL A 473 3.67 13.89 -10.80
C VAL A 473 4.31 12.63 -10.22
N ASP A 474 3.75 12.12 -9.12
CA ASP A 474 4.11 10.83 -8.50
C ASP A 474 3.81 9.70 -9.50
N THR A 475 4.84 9.01 -9.99
CA THR A 475 4.70 8.00 -11.04
C THR A 475 3.95 6.77 -10.53
N TYR A 476 4.19 6.39 -9.28
CA TYR A 476 3.61 5.20 -8.67
C TYR A 476 2.11 5.41 -8.40
N ARG A 477 1.70 6.55 -7.83
CA ARG A 477 0.26 6.84 -7.61
C ARG A 477 -0.52 7.22 -8.86
N THR A 478 0.16 7.61 -9.93
CA THR A 478 -0.50 7.86 -11.23
C THR A 478 -0.70 6.56 -12.02
N HIS A 479 0.18 5.58 -11.85
CA HIS A 479 0.05 4.27 -12.50
C HIS A 479 -0.82 3.29 -11.71
N ASN A 480 -0.65 3.24 -10.39
CA ASN A 480 -1.30 2.26 -9.53
C ASN A 480 -2.59 2.78 -8.89
N GLY A 481 -3.30 1.87 -8.22
CA GLY A 481 -4.53 2.20 -7.50
C GLY A 481 -4.31 3.17 -6.32
N PRO A 482 -5.43 3.66 -5.73
CA PRO A 482 -5.36 4.49 -4.54
C PRO A 482 -4.77 3.71 -3.37
N SER A 483 -4.08 4.42 -2.46
CA SER A 483 -3.28 3.85 -1.37
C SER A 483 -4.02 2.90 -0.41
N TYR A 484 -5.36 2.96 -0.37
CA TYR A 484 -6.16 2.05 0.45
C TYR A 484 -6.41 0.68 -0.20
N ARG A 485 -6.11 0.49 -1.50
CA ARG A 485 -6.15 -0.81 -2.21
C ARG A 485 -4.77 -1.39 -2.43
N ASP A 486 -3.83 -0.53 -2.81
CA ASP A 486 -2.44 -0.88 -3.02
C ASP A 486 -1.59 0.10 -2.21
N PRO A 487 -1.22 -0.22 -0.96
CA PRO A 487 -0.49 0.70 -0.11
C PRO A 487 0.90 1.01 -0.67
N GLY A 488 1.51 0.09 -1.43
CA GLY A 488 2.81 0.33 -2.06
C GLY A 488 3.93 0.60 -1.04
N PHE A 489 3.88 -0.02 0.13
CA PHE A 489 4.89 0.14 1.18
C PHE A 489 6.29 -0.15 0.67
N SER A 490 7.15 0.86 0.76
CA SER A 490 8.56 0.80 0.39
C SER A 490 9.47 0.59 1.59
N TRP A 491 9.04 0.97 2.81
CA TRP A 491 9.80 0.86 4.06
C TRP A 491 8.85 0.68 5.27
N CYS A 492 9.19 0.02 6.37
CA CYS A 492 10.32 -0.89 6.60
C CYS A 492 9.90 -2.32 6.25
N THR A 493 10.45 -2.91 5.20
CA THR A 493 9.91 -4.18 4.66
C THR A 493 10.45 -5.46 5.33
N GLN A 494 11.15 -5.31 6.46
CA GLN A 494 11.71 -6.42 7.24
C GLN A 494 10.85 -6.87 8.42
N THR A 495 9.87 -6.05 8.84
CA THR A 495 8.92 -6.40 9.91
C THR A 495 7.58 -6.86 9.33
N ASP A 496 6.75 -7.47 10.18
CA ASP A 496 5.35 -7.75 9.84
C ASP A 496 4.59 -6.42 9.69
N GLU A 497 3.78 -6.26 8.63
CA GLU A 497 2.89 -5.11 8.43
C GLU A 497 1.90 -4.90 9.60
N LEU A 498 1.71 -5.91 10.45
CA LEU A 498 0.88 -5.89 11.67
C LEU A 498 1.68 -5.60 12.96
N SER A 499 2.97 -5.28 12.86
CA SER A 499 3.81 -4.93 14.03
C SER A 499 3.26 -3.72 14.78
N GLU A 500 3.03 -3.84 16.09
CA GLU A 500 2.72 -2.70 16.96
C GLU A 500 3.98 -1.86 17.30
N ALA A 501 5.18 -2.30 16.87
CA ALA A 501 6.47 -1.68 17.18
C ALA A 501 7.17 -1.02 15.97
N ASP A 502 6.54 -1.04 14.79
CA ASP A 502 7.07 -0.50 13.53
C ASP A 502 5.91 0.09 12.71
N HIS A 503 6.21 0.84 11.65
CA HIS A 503 5.19 1.33 10.72
C HIS A 503 5.65 1.24 9.27
N HIS A 504 4.74 0.76 8.41
CA HIS A 504 5.00 0.59 6.99
C HIS A 504 4.41 1.77 6.23
N ASP A 505 5.25 2.39 5.42
CA ASP A 505 4.99 3.60 4.65
C ASP A 505 5.59 3.48 3.23
N ARG A 506 5.20 4.39 2.35
CA ARG A 506 5.85 4.60 1.06
C ARG A 506 6.59 5.93 1.08
N ILE A 507 7.89 5.86 1.35
CA ILE A 507 8.80 7.01 1.45
C ILE A 507 9.79 7.09 0.28
N ASP A 508 10.00 5.98 -0.43
CA ASP A 508 10.74 5.91 -1.68
C ASP A 508 9.82 6.28 -2.85
N MET A 509 10.17 7.30 -3.62
CA MET A 509 9.30 7.82 -4.68
C MET A 509 10.06 8.23 -5.94
N ILE A 510 9.35 8.18 -7.07
CA ILE A 510 9.80 8.73 -8.35
C ILE A 510 8.73 9.74 -8.79
N TYR A 511 9.19 10.95 -9.10
CA TYR A 511 8.37 12.04 -9.62
C TYR A 511 8.84 12.41 -11.03
N VAL A 512 7.90 12.74 -11.92
CA VAL A 512 8.17 13.17 -13.30
C VAL A 512 7.43 14.46 -13.66
N GLY A 513 8.05 15.31 -14.47
CA GLY A 513 7.42 16.53 -14.96
C GLY A 513 8.28 17.25 -16.02
N GLY A 514 8.09 18.56 -16.16
CA GLY A 514 8.80 19.38 -17.16
C GLY A 514 8.05 19.50 -18.49
N GLU A 515 8.77 20.00 -19.50
CA GLU A 515 8.21 20.54 -20.76
C GLU A 515 8.20 19.52 -21.92
N SER A 516 8.90 18.41 -21.74
CA SER A 516 8.79 17.25 -22.64
C SER A 516 7.40 16.65 -22.56
N SER A 517 6.83 16.22 -23.69
CA SER A 517 5.66 15.34 -23.67
C SER A 517 6.09 13.93 -23.26
N TRP A 518 5.62 13.47 -22.10
CA TRP A 518 5.92 12.16 -21.53
C TRP A 518 4.64 11.41 -21.15
N LYS A 519 4.77 10.09 -20.96
CA LYS A 519 3.71 9.20 -20.45
C LYS A 519 4.33 8.15 -19.52
N ILE A 520 3.70 7.90 -18.39
CA ILE A 520 4.05 6.76 -17.52
C ILE A 520 3.48 5.49 -18.15
N LEU A 521 4.35 4.54 -18.53
CA LEU A 521 3.95 3.25 -19.08
C LEU A 521 3.77 2.19 -17.98
N ASP A 522 4.62 2.24 -16.97
CA ASP A 522 4.69 1.29 -15.85
C ASP A 522 5.33 2.00 -14.65
N SER A 523 4.92 1.64 -13.44
CA SER A 523 5.60 2.04 -12.21
C SER A 523 5.30 1.04 -11.09
N GLN A 524 6.34 0.42 -10.53
CA GLN A 524 6.20 -0.70 -9.60
C GLN A 524 7.25 -0.67 -8.50
N LEU A 525 6.95 -1.33 -7.37
CA LEU A 525 7.98 -1.72 -6.42
C LEU A 525 8.73 -2.93 -6.98
N ILE A 526 10.05 -2.92 -6.85
CA ILE A 526 10.92 -4.03 -7.17
C ILE A 526 10.66 -5.15 -6.14
N GLN A 527 10.22 -6.30 -6.63
CA GLN A 527 10.06 -7.52 -5.83
C GLN A 527 11.28 -8.41 -6.02
N GLU A 528 11.90 -8.80 -4.92
CA GLU A 528 13.11 -9.61 -4.90
C GLU A 528 12.86 -10.93 -4.16
N GLU A 529 13.45 -12.04 -4.63
CA GLU A 529 13.39 -13.33 -3.91
C GLU A 529 14.12 -13.26 -2.56
N LYS A 530 15.14 -12.41 -2.47
CA LYS A 530 15.86 -12.03 -1.27
C LYS A 530 15.97 -10.51 -1.27
N ALA A 531 15.43 -9.83 -0.26
CA ALA A 531 15.52 -8.39 -0.12
C ALA A 531 16.99 -7.92 -0.04
N ILE A 532 17.35 -6.92 -0.84
CA ILE A 532 18.66 -6.28 -0.85
C ILE A 532 18.77 -5.20 0.24
N SER A 533 17.66 -4.60 0.66
CA SER A 533 17.58 -3.55 1.70
C SER A 533 16.39 -3.80 2.65
N ASP A 534 16.20 -2.98 3.69
CA ASP A 534 14.87 -2.84 4.34
C ASP A 534 13.91 -2.01 3.49
N HIS A 535 14.43 -1.21 2.55
CA HIS A 535 13.66 -0.57 1.49
C HIS A 535 13.39 -1.50 0.30
N ARG A 536 12.23 -1.34 -0.36
CA ARG A 536 11.96 -1.83 -1.72
C ARG A 536 12.22 -0.72 -2.72
N GLY A 537 13.06 -1.01 -3.71
CA GLY A 537 13.32 -0.06 -4.79
C GLY A 537 12.08 0.22 -5.62
N VAL A 538 12.01 1.40 -6.21
CA VAL A 538 10.94 1.82 -7.11
C VAL A 538 11.48 1.81 -8.54
N LEU A 539 10.71 1.29 -9.49
CA LEU A 539 11.07 1.26 -10.91
C LEU A 539 9.93 1.86 -11.74
N SER A 540 10.19 2.92 -12.48
CA SER A 540 9.24 3.52 -13.43
C SER A 540 9.76 3.41 -14.87
N THR A 541 8.85 3.14 -15.81
CA THR A 541 9.12 3.19 -17.24
C THR A 541 8.34 4.35 -17.87
N LEU A 542 9.05 5.28 -18.49
CA LEU A 542 8.50 6.50 -19.06
C LEU A 542 8.69 6.50 -20.59
N GLU A 543 7.62 6.76 -21.34
CA GLU A 543 7.68 7.07 -22.77
C GLU A 543 7.87 8.58 -22.93
N ILE A 544 8.90 9.00 -23.68
CA ILE A 544 9.18 10.38 -24.07
C ILE A 544 8.89 10.50 -25.57
N LEU A 545 7.95 11.35 -25.98
CA LEU A 545 7.75 11.67 -27.39
C LEU A 545 8.92 12.55 -27.86
N ARG A 546 9.64 12.20 -28.93
CA ARG A 546 10.66 13.06 -29.56
C ARG A 546 9.99 14.24 -30.27
N VAL A 547 10.67 15.39 -30.40
CA VAL A 547 10.16 16.45 -31.32
C VAL A 547 10.56 16.01 -32.74
N GLN A 548 9.70 16.26 -33.72
CA GLN A 548 10.06 16.21 -35.14
C GLN A 548 10.86 17.46 -35.53
#